data_AF-G5NFY9-F1
#
_entry.id   AF-G5NFY9-F1
#
_cell.length_a   1.000
_cell.length_b   1.000
_cell.length_c   1.000
_cell.angle_alpha   90.00
_cell.angle_beta   90.00
_cell.angle_gamma   90.00
#
_symmetry.space_group_name_H-M   'P 1'
#
loop_
_entity.id
_entity.type
_entity.pdbx_description
1 polymer ?
#
loop_
_entity_poly.entity_id
_entity_poly.type
_entity_poly.pdbx_seq_one_letter_code
_entity_poly.pdbx_strand_id
1 'polypeptide(L)'
;ALKKEGDSIGAKVTVMASGVPAGLGEPVFDRLDADIAHALMSINAVKGVEIGEGFNVVALRGSQNRDEITAQGFQSNHAGGILGGISSGQHIVAHMALKPTSSITVPGRTINRAGEEVEMITKGRHDPCVGIRAVPIAEAMLAIVLMDHLLRHRAQNADVKTEIPRW
;
A
#
# COMPACT_ATOMS: atom_id res chain seq x y z
N ALA A 1 17.45 -5.10 -21.07
CA ALA A 1 17.19 -6.48 -21.51
C ALA A 1 15.74 -6.60 -21.95
N LEU A 2 14.77 -6.63 -21.02
CA LEU A 2 13.31 -6.75 -21.23
C LEU A 2 12.71 -6.02 -22.44
N LYS A 3 12.99 -4.72 -22.61
CA LYS A 3 12.44 -3.95 -23.75
C LYS A 3 12.91 -4.46 -25.12
N LYS A 4 14.11 -5.07 -25.18
CA LYS A 4 14.63 -5.71 -26.40
C LYS A 4 14.00 -7.08 -26.63
N GLU A 5 13.67 -7.80 -25.56
CA GLU A 5 12.93 -9.08 -25.59
C GLU A 5 11.44 -8.88 -25.87
N GLY A 6 10.94 -7.65 -25.73
CA GLY A 6 9.55 -7.34 -25.96
C GLY A 6 8.62 -7.72 -24.80
N ASP A 7 9.19 -7.96 -23.61
CA ASP A 7 8.49 -8.44 -22.42
C ASP A 7 8.41 -7.35 -21.32
N SER A 8 7.76 -7.67 -20.19
CA SER A 8 7.58 -6.80 -19.04
C SER A 8 7.87 -7.51 -17.72
N ILE A 9 7.98 -6.73 -16.65
CA ILE A 9 8.24 -7.23 -15.30
C ILE A 9 7.35 -6.51 -14.27
N GLY A 10 7.07 -7.21 -13.17
CA GLY A 10 6.37 -6.65 -12.03
C GLY A 10 7.26 -5.73 -11.19
N ALA A 11 6.71 -5.24 -10.08
CA ALA A 11 7.45 -4.44 -9.11
C ALA A 11 6.86 -4.57 -7.71
N LYS A 12 7.70 -4.44 -6.68
CA LYS A 12 7.26 -4.10 -5.32
C LYS A 12 7.56 -2.62 -5.11
N VAL A 13 6.55 -1.85 -4.74
CA VAL A 13 6.69 -0.43 -4.39
C VAL A 13 6.38 -0.26 -2.92
N THR A 14 7.18 0.55 -2.24
CA THR A 14 6.96 0.95 -0.84
C THR A 14 6.56 2.41 -0.82
N VAL A 15 5.50 2.74 -0.10
CA VAL A 15 5.07 4.11 0.17
C VAL A 15 5.09 4.33 1.68
N MET A 16 5.53 5.52 2.10
CA MET A 16 5.67 5.87 3.49
C MET A 16 5.09 7.25 3.76
N ALA A 17 4.32 7.39 4.84
CA ALA A 17 3.91 8.68 5.37
C ALA A 17 4.59 8.94 6.71
N SER A 18 5.14 10.14 6.87
CA SER A 18 5.80 10.61 8.10
C SER A 18 5.04 11.81 8.68
N GLY A 19 5.20 12.05 9.98
CA GLY A 19 4.50 13.13 10.68
C GLY A 19 2.99 12.94 10.78
N VAL A 20 2.50 11.70 10.64
CA VAL A 20 1.09 11.37 10.81
C VAL A 20 0.77 11.39 12.30
N PRO A 21 -0.23 12.16 12.78
CA PRO A 21 -0.58 12.17 14.19
C PRO A 21 -1.09 10.80 14.64
N ALA A 22 -0.88 10.46 15.90
CA ALA A 22 -1.49 9.28 16.53
C ALA A 22 -3.03 9.42 16.56
N GLY A 23 -3.75 8.30 16.39
CA GLY A 23 -5.20 8.21 16.57
C GLY A 23 -6.05 8.50 15.33
N LEU A 24 -5.47 8.52 14.13
CA LEU A 24 -6.23 8.50 12.87
C LEU A 24 -6.70 7.08 12.57
N GLY A 25 -7.93 6.89 12.10
CA GLY A 25 -8.52 5.56 11.87
C GLY A 25 -9.77 5.31 12.70
N GLU A 26 -10.53 4.27 12.35
CA GLU A 26 -11.64 3.77 13.15
C GLU A 26 -11.38 2.34 13.63
N PRO A 27 -11.77 1.94 14.86
CA PRO A 27 -11.34 0.65 15.42
C PRO A 27 -11.98 -0.60 14.78
N VAL A 28 -13.09 -0.44 14.03
CA VAL A 28 -13.94 -1.58 13.65
C VAL A 28 -14.15 -1.66 12.14
N PHE A 29 -14.87 -0.70 11.55
CA PHE A 29 -15.32 -0.78 10.15
C PHE A 29 -14.37 -0.09 9.19
N ASP A 30 -13.98 1.15 9.50
CA ASP A 30 -13.10 1.96 8.64
C ASP A 30 -11.69 2.02 9.27
N ARG A 31 -11.07 0.84 9.45
CA ARG A 31 -9.70 0.78 9.95
C ARG A 31 -8.75 1.43 8.97
N LEU A 32 -7.78 2.18 9.47
CA LEU A 32 -6.85 2.95 8.64
C LEU A 32 -6.06 2.05 7.67
N ASP A 33 -5.60 0.89 8.14
CA ASP A 33 -4.91 -0.11 7.34
C ASP A 33 -5.81 -0.73 6.26
N ALA A 34 -7.09 -0.97 6.58
CA ALA A 34 -8.06 -1.49 5.62
C ALA A 34 -8.33 -0.49 4.49
N ASP A 35 -8.48 0.80 4.81
CA ASP A 35 -8.71 1.84 3.80
C ASP A 35 -7.47 2.10 2.95
N ILE A 36 -6.27 2.10 3.55
CA ILE A 36 -5.01 2.16 2.81
C ILE A 36 -4.90 0.95 1.88
N ALA A 37 -5.21 -0.25 2.36
CA ALA A 37 -5.17 -1.46 1.56
C ALA A 37 -6.14 -1.38 0.38
N HIS A 38 -7.38 -0.93 0.61
CA HIS A 38 -8.37 -0.72 -0.44
C HIS A 38 -7.88 0.30 -1.48
N ALA A 39 -7.38 1.46 -1.03
CA ALA A 39 -6.91 2.51 -1.91
C ALA A 39 -5.73 2.05 -2.77
N LEU A 40 -4.72 1.41 -2.18
CA LEU A 40 -3.57 0.90 -2.91
C LEU A 40 -3.94 -0.27 -3.83
N MET A 41 -4.79 -1.19 -3.38
CA MET A 41 -5.26 -2.32 -4.20
C MET A 41 -6.08 -1.87 -5.41
N SER A 42 -6.75 -0.72 -5.32
CA SER A 42 -7.52 -0.15 -6.44
C SER A 42 -6.66 0.37 -7.60
N ILE A 43 -5.34 0.55 -7.39
CA ILE A 43 -4.41 0.96 -8.44
C ILE A 43 -4.27 -0.18 -9.45
N ASN A 44 -4.42 0.15 -10.73
CA ASN A 44 -4.28 -0.82 -11.81
C ASN A 44 -2.96 -1.60 -11.71
N ALA A 45 -3.06 -2.92 -11.95
CA ALA A 45 -1.98 -3.89 -11.83
C ALA A 45 -1.52 -4.25 -10.41
N VAL A 46 -2.00 -3.58 -9.34
CA VAL A 46 -1.74 -4.03 -7.97
C VAL A 46 -2.49 -5.34 -7.71
N LYS A 47 -1.78 -6.32 -7.13
CA LYS A 47 -2.30 -7.66 -6.81
C LYS A 47 -2.08 -8.07 -5.35
N GLY A 48 -1.37 -7.26 -4.57
CA GLY A 48 -1.08 -7.50 -3.16
C GLY A 48 -0.76 -6.18 -2.46
N VAL A 49 -1.22 -6.01 -1.23
CA VAL A 49 -0.88 -4.89 -0.36
C VAL A 49 -0.46 -5.42 1.01
N GLU A 50 0.57 -4.81 1.57
CA GLU A 50 1.15 -5.14 2.87
C GLU A 50 1.27 -3.88 3.72
N ILE A 51 1.06 -3.97 5.02
CA ILE A 51 1.34 -2.90 5.99
C ILE A 51 2.47 -3.38 6.92
N GLY A 52 3.45 -2.52 7.19
CA GLY A 52 4.60 -2.85 8.05
C GLY A 52 5.37 -4.07 7.55
N GLU A 53 5.58 -5.05 8.43
CA GLU A 53 6.20 -6.35 8.09
C GLU A 53 5.43 -7.14 7.02
N GLY A 54 4.16 -6.81 6.75
CA GLY A 54 3.41 -7.43 5.67
C GLY A 54 3.29 -8.94 5.83
N PHE A 55 3.58 -9.69 4.77
CA PHE A 55 3.56 -11.15 4.84
C PHE A 55 4.70 -11.74 5.69
N ASN A 56 5.75 -10.97 6.04
CA ASN A 56 6.84 -11.50 6.87
C ASN A 56 6.38 -11.82 8.30
N VAL A 57 5.27 -11.24 8.77
CA VAL A 57 4.72 -11.50 10.12
C VAL A 57 4.45 -12.98 10.40
N VAL A 58 4.19 -13.78 9.36
CA VAL A 58 3.90 -15.22 9.51
C VAL A 58 5.12 -16.02 9.99
N ALA A 59 6.33 -15.47 9.80
CA ALA A 59 7.58 -16.08 10.24
C ALA A 59 8.03 -15.63 11.64
N LEU A 60 7.31 -14.68 12.26
CA LEU A 60 7.72 -14.04 13.51
C LEU A 60 6.95 -14.59 14.71
N ARG A 61 7.63 -14.69 15.86
CA ARG A 61 6.98 -14.91 17.16
C ARG A 61 6.40 -13.61 17.70
N GLY A 62 5.38 -13.68 18.54
CA GLY A 62 4.82 -12.49 19.20
C GLY A 62 5.80 -11.73 20.10
N SER A 63 6.90 -12.34 20.54
CA SER A 63 8.00 -11.65 21.24
C SER A 63 8.94 -10.88 20.30
N GLN A 64 8.89 -11.17 19.01
CA GLN A 64 9.71 -10.54 17.96
C GLN A 64 8.92 -9.49 17.19
N ASN A 65 7.62 -9.71 16.98
CA ASN A 65 6.76 -8.81 16.21
C ASN A 65 6.14 -7.68 17.05
N ARG A 66 6.18 -7.76 18.38
CA ARG A 66 5.62 -6.70 19.23
C ARG A 66 6.50 -5.46 19.11
N ASP A 67 5.87 -4.32 18.87
CA ASP A 67 6.55 -3.04 18.94
C ASP A 67 6.57 -2.57 20.41
N GLU A 68 7.73 -2.68 21.06
CA GLU A 68 7.91 -2.25 22.44
C GLU A 68 7.95 -0.72 22.54
N ILE A 69 7.39 -0.17 23.61
CA ILE A 69 7.31 1.27 23.85
C ILE A 69 8.03 1.64 25.15
N THR A 70 8.85 2.69 25.08
CA THR A 70 9.55 3.28 26.25
C THR A 70 9.14 4.74 26.41
N ALA A 71 9.70 5.43 27.41
CA ALA A 71 9.50 6.87 27.58
C ALA A 71 10.03 7.71 26.39
N GLN A 72 10.86 7.12 25.53
CA GLN A 72 11.41 7.74 24.32
C GLN A 72 10.61 7.38 23.07
N GLY A 73 9.52 6.61 23.20
CA GLY A 73 8.68 6.14 22.10
C GLY A 73 8.90 4.67 21.74
N PHE A 74 8.36 4.27 20.60
CA PHE A 74 8.47 2.91 20.09
C PHE A 74 9.91 2.54 19.69
N GLN A 75 10.33 1.31 20.01
CA GLN A 75 11.66 0.78 19.73
C GLN A 75 11.78 0.12 18.33
N SER A 76 10.64 -0.22 17.72
CA SER A 76 10.53 -0.83 16.40
C SER A 76 9.21 -0.43 15.74
N ASN A 77 9.05 -0.70 14.44
CA ASN A 77 7.84 -0.37 13.68
C ASN A 77 7.38 -1.54 12.80
N HIS A 78 7.28 -2.73 13.38
CA HIS A 78 6.82 -3.93 12.69
C HIS A 78 5.36 -3.81 12.25
N ALA A 79 4.55 -3.09 13.02
CA ALA A 79 3.15 -2.79 12.68
C ALA A 79 2.98 -1.79 11.53
N GLY A 80 4.05 -1.14 11.07
CA GLY A 80 3.98 -0.18 9.96
C GLY A 80 3.16 1.06 10.28
N GLY A 81 3.25 1.54 11.52
CA GLY A 81 2.62 2.78 11.99
C GLY A 81 1.13 2.67 12.28
N ILE A 82 0.54 1.48 12.23
CA ILE A 82 -0.89 1.26 12.46
C ILE A 82 -1.07 0.12 13.48
N LEU A 83 -1.69 0.43 14.62
CA LEU A 83 -1.96 -0.52 15.70
C LEU A 83 -3.46 -0.55 15.97
N GLY A 84 -4.09 -1.71 15.86
CA GLY A 84 -5.53 -1.84 16.12
C GLY A 84 -6.41 -1.02 15.17
N GLY A 85 -5.94 -0.76 13.95
CA GLY A 85 -6.66 0.04 12.95
C GLY A 85 -6.53 1.56 13.10
N ILE A 86 -5.70 2.03 14.04
CA ILE A 86 -5.40 3.46 14.22
C ILE A 86 -3.91 3.76 14.07
N SER A 87 -3.58 4.95 13.60
CA SER A 87 -2.19 5.40 13.49
C SER A 87 -1.54 5.47 14.88
N SER A 88 -0.33 4.94 14.98
CA SER A 88 0.44 5.02 16.21
C SER A 88 1.11 6.38 16.36
N GLY A 89 1.54 7.02 15.26
CA GLY A 89 2.39 8.21 15.26
C GLY A 89 3.78 7.91 14.67
N GLN A 90 4.13 6.63 14.56
CA GLN A 90 5.29 6.17 13.80
C GLN A 90 5.03 6.34 12.30
N HIS A 91 6.06 6.14 11.49
CA HIS A 91 5.90 6.13 10.04
C HIS A 91 4.88 5.07 9.62
N ILE A 92 3.89 5.48 8.83
CA ILE A 92 3.01 4.53 8.17
C ILE A 92 3.77 3.97 6.98
N VAL A 93 3.93 2.65 6.93
CA VAL A 93 4.67 1.95 5.87
C VAL A 93 3.73 0.95 5.20
N ALA A 94 3.55 1.11 3.89
CA ALA A 94 2.77 0.18 3.08
C ALA A 94 3.56 -0.26 1.85
N HIS A 95 3.36 -1.50 1.44
CA HIS A 95 3.92 -2.04 0.21
C HIS A 95 2.81 -2.48 -0.74
N MET A 96 3.04 -2.34 -2.04
CA MET A 96 2.16 -2.87 -3.07
C MET A 96 2.95 -3.72 -4.09
N ALA A 97 2.38 -4.86 -4.45
CA ALA A 97 2.90 -5.76 -5.48
C ALA A 97 2.16 -5.52 -6.79
N LEU A 98 2.90 -5.10 -7.82
CA LEU A 98 2.38 -4.87 -9.17
C LEU A 98 2.74 -6.03 -10.09
N LYS A 99 1.75 -6.56 -10.80
CA LYS A 99 1.97 -7.56 -11.84
C LYS A 99 2.70 -6.96 -13.06
N PRO A 100 3.39 -7.78 -13.86
CA PRO A 100 3.87 -7.38 -15.18
C PRO A 100 2.73 -6.87 -16.08
N THR A 101 3.06 -5.95 -16.98
CA THR A 101 2.12 -5.41 -17.97
C THR A 101 1.71 -6.50 -18.97
N SER A 102 0.42 -6.68 -19.22
CA SER A 102 -0.04 -7.73 -20.14
C SER A 102 0.10 -7.35 -21.63
N SER A 103 0.25 -6.05 -21.94
CA SER A 103 0.48 -5.57 -23.30
C SER A 103 1.98 -5.61 -23.62
N ILE A 104 2.42 -6.71 -24.21
CA ILE A 104 3.80 -7.00 -24.60
C ILE A 104 3.85 -7.38 -26.08
N THR A 105 5.03 -7.34 -26.71
CA THR A 105 5.16 -7.69 -28.13
C THR A 105 5.36 -9.19 -28.35
N VAL A 106 5.48 -9.97 -27.27
CA VAL A 106 5.47 -11.44 -27.32
C VAL A 106 4.06 -11.91 -27.71
N PRO A 107 3.89 -12.72 -28.75
CA PRO A 107 2.59 -13.27 -29.14
C PRO A 107 1.95 -14.09 -28.02
N GLY A 108 0.65 -13.91 -27.82
CA GLY A 108 -0.13 -14.66 -26.85
C GLY A 108 -1.43 -15.19 -27.44
N ARG A 109 -1.92 -16.32 -26.93
CA ARG A 109 -3.23 -16.85 -27.29
C ARG A 109 -4.32 -16.13 -26.51
N THR A 110 -5.41 -15.79 -27.17
CA THR A 110 -6.61 -15.21 -26.57
C THR A 110 -7.83 -15.59 -27.39
N ILE A 111 -8.99 -15.03 -27.04
CA ILE A 111 -10.23 -15.18 -27.82
C ILE A 111 -10.67 -13.85 -28.39
N ASN A 112 -11.25 -13.86 -29.58
CA ASN A 112 -11.90 -12.68 -30.15
C ASN A 112 -13.35 -12.53 -29.63
N ARG A 113 -14.08 -11.52 -30.11
CA ARG A 113 -15.48 -11.27 -29.70
C ARG A 113 -16.46 -12.35 -30.18
N ALA A 114 -16.09 -13.15 -31.17
CA ALA A 114 -16.87 -14.31 -31.63
C ALA A 114 -16.56 -15.59 -30.82
N GLY A 115 -15.64 -15.53 -29.86
CA GLY A 115 -15.24 -16.68 -29.04
C GLY A 115 -14.21 -17.60 -29.71
N GLU A 116 -13.64 -17.18 -30.84
CA GLU A 116 -12.66 -17.97 -31.59
C GLU A 116 -11.25 -17.75 -31.00
N GLU A 117 -10.46 -18.83 -30.89
CA GLU A 117 -9.06 -18.75 -30.49
C GLU A 117 -8.25 -17.99 -31.56
N VAL A 118 -7.53 -16.96 -31.12
CA VAL A 118 -6.68 -16.13 -31.97
C VAL A 118 -5.33 -15.90 -31.31
N GLU A 119 -4.30 -15.71 -32.14
CA GLU A 119 -3.01 -15.19 -31.69
C GLU A 119 -3.03 -13.66 -31.72
N MET A 120 -2.71 -13.04 -30.58
CA MET A 120 -2.70 -11.59 -30.40
C MET A 120 -1.28 -11.11 -30.14
N ILE A 121 -0.89 -10.06 -30.88
CA ILE A 121 0.35 -9.31 -30.65
C ILE A 121 -0.03 -7.84 -30.47
N THR A 122 0.27 -7.28 -29.30
CA THR A 122 0.12 -5.84 -29.07
C THR A 122 1.29 -5.09 -29.69
N LYS A 123 0.98 -4.16 -30.61
CA LYS A 123 1.97 -3.31 -31.29
C LYS A 123 1.95 -1.91 -30.68
N GLY A 124 3.11 -1.34 -30.38
CA GLY A 124 3.23 0.02 -29.87
C GLY A 124 4.32 0.16 -28.80
N ARG A 125 4.39 1.35 -28.18
CA ARG A 125 5.21 1.54 -26.98
C ARG A 125 4.40 1.15 -25.75
N HIS A 126 4.87 0.15 -25.03
CA HIS A 126 4.31 -0.29 -23.76
C HIS A 126 5.33 -0.11 -22.65
N ASP A 127 4.82 0.12 -21.43
CA ASP A 127 5.68 0.20 -20.25
C ASP A 127 6.19 -1.19 -19.88
N PRO A 128 7.52 -1.41 -19.89
CA PRO A 128 8.09 -2.68 -19.45
C PRO A 128 7.96 -2.90 -17.95
N CYS A 129 7.68 -1.84 -17.17
CA CYS A 129 7.37 -1.92 -15.75
C CYS A 129 6.46 -0.77 -15.35
N VAL A 130 5.19 -1.07 -15.06
CA VAL A 130 4.21 -0.06 -14.61
C VAL A 130 4.45 0.44 -13.18
N GLY A 131 5.22 -0.31 -12.38
CA GLY A 131 5.54 0.04 -10.99
C GLY A 131 6.19 1.41 -10.83
N ILE A 132 7.04 1.82 -11.79
CA ILE A 132 7.71 3.12 -11.76
C ILE A 132 6.71 4.26 -11.78
N ARG A 133 5.66 4.14 -12.60
CA ARG A 133 4.62 5.17 -12.74
C ARG A 133 3.56 5.09 -11.64
N ALA A 134 3.49 3.97 -10.94
CA ALA A 134 2.56 3.79 -9.83
C ALA A 134 3.00 4.52 -8.55
N VAL A 135 4.28 4.86 -8.41
CA VAL A 135 4.82 5.56 -7.22
C VAL A 135 4.03 6.83 -6.87
N PRO A 136 3.92 7.85 -7.76
CA PRO A 136 3.17 9.07 -7.43
C PRO A 136 1.66 8.82 -7.21
N ILE A 137 1.11 7.75 -7.81
CA ILE A 137 -0.28 7.37 -7.60
C ILE A 137 -0.46 6.82 -6.18
N ALA A 138 0.43 5.95 -5.72
CA ALA A 138 0.38 5.41 -4.37
C ALA A 138 0.57 6.49 -3.30
N GLU A 139 1.49 7.44 -3.53
CA GLU A 139 1.65 8.61 -2.64
C GLU A 139 0.35 9.42 -2.54
N ALA A 140 -0.29 9.72 -3.68
CA ALA A 140 -1.56 10.44 -3.71
C ALA A 140 -2.69 9.67 -3.02
N MET A 141 -2.81 8.37 -3.27
CA MET A 141 -3.84 7.52 -2.64
C MET A 141 -3.64 7.45 -1.13
N LEU A 142 -2.41 7.27 -0.64
CA LEU A 142 -2.11 7.28 0.79
C LEU A 142 -2.45 8.65 1.41
N ALA A 143 -2.06 9.75 0.75
CA ALA A 143 -2.34 11.11 1.24
C ALA A 143 -3.85 11.41 1.32
N ILE A 144 -4.64 10.95 0.35
CA ILE A 144 -6.10 11.13 0.34
C ILE A 144 -6.74 10.36 1.50
N VAL A 145 -6.35 9.10 1.71
CA VAL A 145 -6.87 8.29 2.84
C VAL A 145 -6.52 8.94 4.18
N LEU A 146 -5.27 9.39 4.35
CA LEU A 146 -4.85 10.06 5.58
C LEU A 146 -5.59 11.38 5.81
N MET A 147 -5.85 12.15 4.74
CA MET A 147 -6.64 13.37 4.83
C MET A 147 -8.08 13.08 5.27
N ASP A 148 -8.71 12.05 4.72
CA ASP A 148 -10.08 11.66 5.12
C ASP A 148 -10.14 11.32 6.62
N HIS A 149 -9.24 10.45 7.08
CA HIS A 149 -9.15 10.08 8.49
C HIS A 149 -8.79 11.25 9.41
N LEU A 150 -7.94 12.19 8.95
CA LEU A 150 -7.63 13.41 9.69
C LEU A 150 -8.86 14.31 9.85
N LEU A 151 -9.66 14.47 8.80
CA LEU A 151 -10.88 15.27 8.85
C LEU A 151 -11.95 14.64 9.74
N ARG A 152 -12.11 13.31 9.68
CA ARG A 152 -12.98 12.54 10.60
C ARG A 152 -12.55 12.71 12.05
N HIS A 153 -11.25 12.52 12.32
CA HIS A 153 -10.69 12.69 13.66
C HIS A 153 -10.92 14.11 14.19
N ARG A 154 -10.69 15.12 13.36
CA ARG A 154 -10.96 16.52 13.72
C ARG A 154 -12.45 16.75 14.02
N ALA A 155 -13.36 16.22 13.22
CA ALA A 155 -14.79 16.40 13.44
C ALA A 155 -15.28 15.76 14.75
N GLN A 156 -14.70 14.63 15.15
CA GLN A 156 -15.09 13.91 16.37
C GLN A 156 -14.38 14.41 17.62
N ASN A 157 -13.11 14.84 17.50
CA ASN A 157 -12.22 15.05 18.64
C ASN A 157 -11.61 16.46 18.72
N ALA A 158 -12.12 17.46 17.98
CA ALA A 158 -11.54 18.81 17.91
C ALA A 158 -11.22 19.45 19.27
N ASP A 159 -12.09 19.23 20.26
CA ASP A 159 -12.00 19.85 21.58
C ASP A 159 -11.28 18.98 22.62
N VAL A 160 -10.89 17.76 22.24
CA VAL A 160 -10.24 16.81 23.15
C VAL A 160 -8.80 17.24 23.43
N LYS A 161 -8.52 17.52 24.69
CA LYS A 161 -7.17 17.76 25.20
C LYS A 161 -6.70 16.52 25.95
N THR A 162 -5.50 16.05 25.62
CA THR A 162 -4.88 14.90 26.30
C THR A 162 -3.60 15.33 26.97
N GLU A 163 -3.39 14.87 28.20
CA GLU A 163 -2.14 15.02 28.96
C GLU A 163 -1.16 13.89 28.67
N ILE A 164 -1.56 12.90 27.85
CA ILE A 164 -0.71 11.77 27.47
C ILE A 164 0.42 12.28 26.56
N PRO A 165 1.68 11.91 26.81
CA PRO A 165 2.81 12.30 25.98
C PRO A 165 2.60 11.91 24.51
N ARG A 166 2.87 12.85 23.60
CA ARG A 166 3.01 12.58 22.17
C ARG A 166 4.49 12.35 21.90
N TRP A 167 4.83 11.18 21.39
CA TRP A 167 6.18 10.77 21.01
C TRP A 167 6.29 10.72 19.48
#